data_AF-A0A3D1VMN9-F1
#
_entry.id   AF-A0A3D1VMN9-F1
#
_cell.length_a   1.000
_cell.length_b   1.000
_cell.length_c   1.000
_cell.angle_alpha   90.00
_cell.angle_beta   90.00
_cell.angle_gamma   90.00
#
_symmetry.space_group_name_H-M   'P 1'
#
loop_
_entity.id
_entity.type
_entity.pdbx_description
1 polymer ?
#
loop_
_entity_poly.entity_id
_entity_poly.type
_entity_poly.pdbx_seq_one_letter_code
_entity_poly.pdbx_strand_id
1 'polypeptide(L)'
;LVRNEPLPRLELDTIPPNGKTLTVISSLFHDKDEISSLFDKLELIYLKNKTKDNQNLNFGILADFPESDEPVSSSDREFYEHAKEKIDVLNQRYGDVFHLFLRERVYSETSGKFMGYERKRGALCELCDFLHQRLTTFSYYCGTESKLENTQYVVTLDCDTNLGIGQLSELIGVMVHPLNKPEIEEINGINIVTGGYGVIQPGMKPTLRSASRSSFSTLVSYSAGHDVYSFAGFDTFQTLFGKGVFCGKGIMDVEAFDLTVNNTFPDERILSHDILEGTRLSCGLITDMYLTDEQPSTVVSWNKRAH
;
A
#
# COMPACT_ATOMS: atom_id res chain seq x y z
N LEU A 1 21.97 26.27 -5.49
CA LEU A 1 21.61 24.88 -5.11
C LEU A 1 20.46 25.00 -4.13
N VAL A 2 19.26 24.60 -4.54
CA VAL A 2 18.12 24.50 -3.63
C VAL A 2 18.44 23.36 -2.65
N ARG A 3 18.31 23.60 -1.35
CA ARG A 3 18.54 22.58 -0.33
C ARG A 3 17.29 21.71 -0.25
N ASN A 4 17.45 20.40 -0.30
CA ASN A 4 16.35 19.50 0.03
C ASN A 4 16.10 19.58 1.55
N GLU A 5 14.94 20.07 1.94
CA GLU A 5 14.50 20.10 3.34
C GLU A 5 13.63 18.87 3.61
N PRO A 6 13.97 18.05 4.63
CA PRO A 6 13.20 16.85 4.94
C PRO A 6 11.79 17.23 5.38
N LEU A 7 10.80 16.37 5.05
CA LEU A 7 9.43 16.58 5.51
C LEU A 7 9.39 16.58 7.05
N PRO A 8 8.74 17.60 7.66
CA PRO A 8 8.67 17.71 9.11
C PRO A 8 7.86 16.54 9.68
N ARG A 9 8.29 15.98 10.81
CA ARG A 9 7.65 14.82 11.43
C ARG A 9 7.70 14.90 12.94
N LEU A 10 6.71 14.29 13.59
CA LEU A 10 6.69 14.10 15.03
C LEU A 10 7.33 12.77 15.40
N GLU A 11 8.12 12.74 16.48
CA GLU A 11 8.54 11.49 17.10
C GLU A 11 7.39 10.93 17.95
N LEU A 12 6.90 9.74 17.59
CA LEU A 12 5.73 9.11 18.23
C LEU A 12 6.14 7.87 19.03
N ASP A 13 6.03 7.96 20.36
CA ASP A 13 6.15 6.81 21.27
C ASP A 13 4.90 5.90 21.24
N THR A 14 3.75 6.51 20.96
CA THR A 14 2.41 5.90 20.84
C THR A 14 1.66 6.60 19.71
N ILE A 15 0.77 5.88 19.04
CA ILE A 15 -0.01 6.47 17.94
C ILE A 15 -1.25 7.17 18.49
N PRO A 16 -1.42 8.49 18.28
CA PRO A 16 -2.61 9.20 18.75
C PRO A 16 -3.85 8.79 17.95
N PRO A 17 -5.08 9.08 18.42
CA PRO A 17 -6.30 8.73 17.69
C PRO A 17 -6.38 9.31 16.28
N ASN A 18 -5.88 10.53 16.07
CA ASN A 18 -5.78 11.15 14.74
C ASN A 18 -4.60 10.61 13.89
N GLY A 19 -3.86 9.63 14.42
CA GLY A 19 -2.83 8.87 13.73
C GLY A 19 -3.26 7.45 13.38
N LYS A 20 -4.54 7.11 13.60
CA LYS A 20 -5.04 5.74 13.45
C LYS A 20 -4.82 5.22 12.03
N THR A 21 -4.09 4.11 11.93
CA THR A 21 -3.55 3.63 10.66
C THR A 21 -3.84 2.16 10.42
N LEU A 22 -4.25 1.82 9.20
CA LEU A 22 -4.34 0.46 8.70
C LEU A 22 -3.18 0.18 7.73
N THR A 23 -2.31 -0.77 8.04
CA THR A 23 -1.25 -1.24 7.13
C THR A 23 -1.71 -2.48 6.38
N VAL A 24 -1.82 -2.40 5.05
CA VAL A 24 -2.23 -3.53 4.21
C VAL A 24 -1.09 -4.02 3.32
N ILE A 25 -0.97 -5.35 3.22
CA ILE A 25 -0.18 -6.01 2.17
C ILE A 25 -1.12 -6.39 1.04
N SER A 26 -0.89 -5.83 -0.15
CA SER A 26 -1.63 -6.17 -1.37
C SER A 26 -1.09 -7.46 -1.99
N SER A 27 -1.97 -8.41 -2.32
CA SER A 27 -1.57 -9.73 -2.81
C SER A 27 -2.58 -10.38 -3.76
N LEU A 28 -2.13 -11.37 -4.52
CA LEU A 28 -2.96 -12.25 -5.35
C LEU A 28 -2.82 -13.68 -4.81
N PHE A 29 -3.92 -14.34 -4.49
CA PHE A 29 -3.90 -15.67 -3.87
C PHE A 29 -3.66 -16.78 -4.89
N HIS A 30 -2.41 -17.25 -5.02
CA HIS A 30 -2.05 -18.30 -5.98
C HIS A 30 -2.11 -19.72 -5.40
N ASP A 31 -1.56 -19.92 -4.21
CA ASP A 31 -1.54 -21.22 -3.52
C ASP A 31 -1.41 -21.06 -2.00
N LYS A 32 -1.62 -22.16 -1.27
CA LYS A 32 -1.63 -22.16 0.20
C LYS A 32 -0.28 -21.88 0.85
N ASP A 33 0.83 -22.20 0.20
CA ASP A 33 2.17 -21.97 0.74
C ASP A 33 2.54 -20.49 0.62
N GLU A 34 2.22 -19.87 -0.52
CA GLU A 34 2.32 -18.42 -0.72
C GLU A 34 1.40 -17.66 0.24
N ILE A 35 0.14 -18.09 0.38
CA ILE A 35 -0.79 -17.52 1.36
C ILE A 35 -0.19 -17.63 2.77
N SER A 36 0.31 -18.80 3.18
CA SER A 36 0.92 -18.96 4.51
C SER A 36 2.09 -17.99 4.74
N SER A 37 2.97 -17.86 3.75
CA SER A 37 4.13 -16.96 3.80
C SER A 37 3.72 -15.49 3.89
N LEU A 38 2.61 -15.11 3.26
CA LEU A 38 2.04 -13.76 3.35
C LEU A 38 1.59 -13.42 4.77
N PHE A 39 0.96 -14.36 5.48
CA PHE A 39 0.56 -14.17 6.88
C PHE A 39 1.77 -14.14 7.83
N ASP A 40 2.81 -14.93 7.59
CA ASP A 40 4.06 -14.84 8.34
C ASP A 40 4.73 -13.47 8.15
N LYS A 41 4.67 -12.92 6.93
CA LYS A 41 5.15 -11.57 6.62
C LYS A 41 4.32 -10.50 7.35
N LEU A 42 3.00 -10.64 7.37
CA LEU A 42 2.10 -9.74 8.10
C LEU A 42 2.43 -9.71 9.59
N GLU A 43 2.61 -10.87 10.21
CA GLU A 43 3.05 -11.01 11.61
C GLU A 43 4.39 -10.31 11.84
N LEU A 44 5.35 -10.49 10.93
CA LEU A 44 6.66 -9.84 11.04
C LEU A 44 6.58 -8.32 10.96
N ILE A 45 5.74 -7.77 10.06
CA ILE A 45 5.52 -6.31 9.95
C ILE A 45 4.93 -5.77 11.24
N TYR A 46 3.93 -6.46 11.79
CA TYR A 46 3.35 -6.13 13.09
C TYR A 46 4.41 -6.11 14.20
N LEU A 47 5.20 -7.19 14.34
CA LEU A 47 6.20 -7.30 15.40
C LEU A 47 7.29 -6.22 15.32
N LYS A 48 7.64 -5.78 14.12
CA LYS A 48 8.60 -4.70 13.88
C LYS A 48 8.04 -3.30 14.18
N ASN A 49 6.72 -3.13 14.17
CA ASN A 49 6.07 -1.81 14.17
C ASN A 49 5.00 -1.62 15.26
N LYS A 50 4.78 -2.58 16.15
CA LYS A 50 3.92 -2.39 17.33
C LYS A 50 4.49 -1.31 18.25
N THR A 51 3.61 -0.47 18.79
CA THR A 51 3.97 0.53 19.83
C THR A 51 3.86 -0.06 21.24
N LYS A 52 4.24 0.73 22.25
CA LYS A 52 4.19 0.33 23.66
C LYS A 52 2.80 -0.12 24.11
N ASP A 53 1.75 0.50 23.59
CA ASP A 53 0.35 0.25 23.91
C ASP A 53 -0.40 -0.50 22.80
N ASN A 54 0.19 -0.60 21.61
CA ASN A 54 -0.39 -1.19 20.41
C ASN A 54 -1.79 -0.66 20.08
N GLN A 55 -2.05 0.63 20.36
CA GLN A 55 -3.32 1.28 20.03
C GLN A 55 -3.25 1.98 18.68
N ASN A 56 -4.40 2.12 18.03
CA ASN A 56 -4.57 2.86 16.78
C ASN A 56 -3.76 2.31 15.58
N LEU A 57 -3.26 1.07 15.69
CA LEU A 57 -2.59 0.35 14.63
C LEU A 57 -3.39 -0.90 14.28
N ASN A 58 -3.70 -1.07 13.00
CA ASN A 58 -4.28 -2.27 12.46
C ASN A 58 -3.45 -2.74 11.27
N PHE A 59 -3.49 -4.05 11.01
CA PHE A 59 -2.71 -4.71 9.97
C PHE A 59 -3.63 -5.59 9.15
N GLY A 60 -3.41 -5.71 7.85
CA GLY A 60 -4.22 -6.62 7.06
C GLY A 60 -3.62 -7.06 5.75
N ILE A 61 -4.35 -7.97 5.11
CA ILE A 61 -4.11 -8.43 3.75
C ILE A 61 -5.26 -7.92 2.89
N LEU A 62 -4.92 -7.25 1.81
CA LEU A 62 -5.84 -6.83 0.76
C LEU A 62 -5.57 -7.72 -0.45
N ALA A 63 -6.48 -8.66 -0.70
CA ALA A 63 -6.23 -9.74 -1.64
C ALA A 63 -7.30 -9.87 -2.72
N ASP A 64 -6.83 -10.36 -3.86
CA ASP A 64 -7.63 -10.81 -4.98
C ASP A 64 -7.47 -12.30 -5.20
N PHE A 65 -8.46 -12.90 -5.85
CA PHE A 65 -8.28 -14.19 -6.49
C PHE A 65 -7.68 -14.04 -7.90
N PRO A 66 -6.92 -15.04 -8.40
CA PRO A 66 -6.35 -15.04 -9.75
C PRO A 66 -7.43 -14.92 -10.82
N GLU A 67 -7.13 -14.30 -11.96
CA GLU A 67 -8.08 -14.16 -13.07
C GLU A 67 -8.69 -15.52 -13.49
N SER A 68 -9.97 -15.52 -13.85
CA SER A 68 -10.71 -16.74 -14.20
C SER A 68 -11.72 -16.52 -15.33
N ASP A 69 -12.15 -17.59 -15.97
CA ASP A 69 -13.29 -17.59 -16.91
C ASP A 69 -14.65 -17.56 -16.19
N GLU A 70 -14.65 -17.81 -14.88
CA GLU A 70 -15.85 -17.85 -14.04
C GLU A 70 -15.72 -16.86 -12.87
N PRO A 71 -16.84 -16.28 -12.38
CA PRO A 71 -16.81 -15.35 -11.24
C PRO A 71 -16.28 -16.02 -9.96
N VAL A 72 -16.58 -17.30 -9.77
CA VAL A 72 -16.13 -18.11 -8.63
C VAL A 72 -15.47 -19.37 -9.17
N SER A 73 -14.23 -19.62 -8.76
CA SER A 73 -13.46 -20.81 -9.12
C SER A 73 -13.48 -21.84 -8.00
N SER A 74 -13.20 -23.10 -8.33
CA SER A 74 -13.23 -24.22 -7.37
C SER A 74 -12.22 -24.08 -6.22
N SER A 75 -11.09 -23.38 -6.44
CA SER A 75 -10.05 -23.14 -5.43
C SER A 75 -10.36 -21.98 -4.47
N ASP A 76 -11.30 -21.10 -4.81
CA ASP A 76 -11.51 -19.85 -4.05
C ASP A 76 -11.90 -20.12 -2.60
N ARG A 77 -12.82 -21.09 -2.40
CA ARG A 77 -13.27 -21.49 -1.07
C ARG A 77 -12.12 -22.04 -0.23
N GLU A 78 -11.26 -22.83 -0.86
CA GLU A 78 -10.11 -23.43 -0.19
C GLU A 78 -9.06 -22.39 0.20
N PHE A 79 -8.81 -21.39 -0.65
CA PHE A 79 -7.90 -20.27 -0.34
C PHE A 79 -8.47 -19.37 0.76
N TYR A 80 -9.77 -19.06 0.71
CA TYR A 80 -10.44 -18.28 1.74
C TYR A 80 -10.36 -18.97 3.10
N GLU A 81 -10.74 -20.25 3.21
CA GLU A 81 -10.73 -20.95 4.50
C GLU A 81 -9.31 -21.04 5.08
N HIS A 82 -8.30 -21.31 4.23
CA HIS A 82 -6.91 -21.31 4.66
C HIS A 82 -6.44 -19.94 5.16
N ALA A 83 -6.78 -18.86 4.45
CA ALA A 83 -6.46 -17.50 4.86
C ALA A 83 -7.20 -17.09 6.16
N LYS A 84 -8.47 -17.51 6.30
CA LYS A 84 -9.27 -17.31 7.51
C LYS A 84 -8.64 -18.00 8.73
N GLU A 85 -8.22 -19.25 8.60
CA GLU A 85 -7.52 -19.94 9.69
C GLU A 85 -6.26 -19.19 10.12
N LYS A 86 -5.48 -18.65 9.16
CA LYS A 86 -4.26 -17.89 9.45
C LYS A 86 -4.53 -16.57 10.16
N ILE A 87 -5.51 -15.78 9.69
CA ILE A 87 -5.86 -14.50 10.33
C ILE A 87 -6.44 -14.72 11.74
N ASP A 88 -7.24 -15.77 11.92
CA ASP A 88 -7.83 -16.13 13.22
C ASP A 88 -6.75 -16.49 14.24
N VAL A 89 -5.71 -17.25 13.83
CA VAL A 89 -4.56 -17.57 14.69
C VAL A 89 -3.80 -16.32 15.11
N LEU A 90 -3.62 -15.34 14.20
CA LEU A 90 -2.95 -14.08 14.54
C LEU A 90 -3.78 -13.25 15.52
N ASN A 91 -5.08 -13.10 15.27
CA ASN A 91 -5.98 -12.37 16.17
C ASN A 91 -6.10 -13.03 17.55
N GLN A 92 -6.12 -14.38 17.61
CA GLN A 92 -6.10 -15.09 18.88
C GLN A 92 -4.80 -14.85 19.68
N ARG A 93 -3.66 -14.71 18.98
CA ARG A 93 -2.34 -14.53 19.61
C ARG A 93 -2.09 -13.10 20.08
N TYR A 94 -2.55 -12.11 19.32
CA TYR A 94 -2.14 -10.71 19.48
C TYR A 94 -3.31 -9.75 19.75
N GLY A 95 -4.54 -10.25 19.77
CA GLY A 95 -5.76 -9.47 19.81
C GLY A 95 -6.25 -9.09 18.42
N ASP A 96 -7.48 -8.58 18.37
CA ASP A 96 -8.22 -8.29 17.12
C ASP A 96 -7.69 -7.05 16.38
N VAL A 97 -6.45 -7.12 15.88
CA VAL A 97 -5.78 -6.04 15.11
C VAL A 97 -5.45 -6.46 13.68
N PHE A 98 -5.71 -7.72 13.33
CA PHE A 98 -5.45 -8.28 12.01
C PHE A 98 -6.74 -8.42 11.21
N HIS A 99 -6.70 -8.01 9.94
CA HIS A 99 -7.83 -8.00 9.03
C HIS A 99 -7.52 -8.70 7.71
N LEU A 100 -8.50 -9.37 7.13
CA LEU A 100 -8.46 -9.92 5.79
C LEU A 100 -9.56 -9.27 4.96
N PHE A 101 -9.16 -8.71 3.83
CA PHE A 101 -10.06 -8.16 2.81
C PHE A 101 -9.83 -8.95 1.53
N LEU A 102 -10.78 -9.80 1.17
CA LEU A 102 -10.69 -10.62 -0.04
C LEU A 102 -11.88 -10.32 -0.95
N ARG A 103 -11.56 -9.86 -2.15
CA ARG A 103 -12.54 -9.37 -3.14
C ARG A 103 -13.09 -10.48 -4.01
N GLU A 104 -14.33 -10.31 -4.41
CA GLU A 104 -14.90 -11.10 -5.51
C GLU A 104 -14.31 -10.68 -6.85
N ARG A 105 -14.40 -11.58 -7.82
CA ARG A 105 -14.08 -11.23 -9.20
C ARG A 105 -15.27 -10.54 -9.86
N VAL A 106 -14.99 -9.47 -10.58
CA VAL A 106 -15.91 -8.79 -11.48
C VAL A 106 -15.48 -9.05 -12.92
N TYR A 107 -16.44 -9.15 -13.84
CA TYR A 107 -16.13 -9.30 -15.26
C TYR A 107 -15.46 -8.04 -15.79
N SER A 108 -14.29 -8.21 -16.41
CA SER A 108 -13.57 -7.13 -17.07
C SER A 108 -13.72 -7.26 -18.58
N GLU A 109 -14.29 -6.24 -19.22
CA GLU A 109 -14.54 -6.24 -20.66
C GLU A 109 -13.22 -6.19 -21.44
N THR A 110 -12.24 -5.44 -20.93
CA THR A 110 -10.94 -5.27 -21.58
C THR A 110 -10.06 -6.52 -21.52
N SER A 111 -10.14 -7.31 -20.44
CA SER A 111 -9.38 -8.56 -20.32
C SER A 111 -10.17 -9.79 -20.82
N GLY A 112 -11.50 -9.69 -20.90
CA GLY A 112 -12.39 -10.80 -21.22
C GLY A 112 -12.44 -11.88 -20.14
N LYS A 113 -12.01 -11.55 -18.90
CA LYS A 113 -11.91 -12.46 -17.76
C LYS A 113 -12.58 -11.85 -16.53
N PHE A 114 -12.90 -12.71 -15.56
CA PHE A 114 -13.26 -12.31 -14.21
C PHE A 114 -11.99 -12.05 -13.40
N MET A 115 -11.91 -10.90 -12.75
CA MET A 115 -10.75 -10.49 -11.95
C MET A 115 -11.13 -9.44 -10.88
N GLY A 116 -10.20 -9.11 -9.98
CA GLY A 116 -10.41 -8.01 -9.04
C GLY A 116 -10.65 -6.69 -9.77
N TYR A 117 -11.72 -5.97 -9.42
CA TYR A 117 -12.08 -4.69 -10.03
C TYR A 117 -10.88 -3.74 -10.00
N GLU A 118 -10.53 -3.16 -11.15
CA GLU A 118 -9.47 -2.15 -11.29
C GLU A 118 -8.09 -2.54 -10.69
N ARG A 119 -7.79 -3.85 -10.58
CA ARG A 119 -6.53 -4.38 -10.02
C ARG A 119 -6.17 -3.66 -8.70
N LYS A 120 -4.94 -3.11 -8.60
CA LYS A 120 -4.42 -2.43 -7.41
C LYS A 120 -5.18 -1.13 -7.08
N ARG A 121 -5.59 -0.35 -8.09
CA ARG A 121 -6.38 0.88 -7.87
C ARG A 121 -7.71 0.55 -7.22
N GLY A 122 -8.46 -0.37 -7.83
CA GLY A 122 -9.78 -0.75 -7.33
C GLY A 122 -9.69 -1.37 -5.95
N ALA A 123 -8.61 -2.08 -5.63
CA ALA A 123 -8.40 -2.63 -4.29
C ALA A 123 -8.36 -1.51 -3.23
N LEU A 124 -7.67 -0.40 -3.53
CA LEU A 124 -7.58 0.76 -2.65
C LEU A 124 -8.87 1.57 -2.60
N CYS A 125 -9.54 1.76 -3.75
CA CYS A 125 -10.86 2.39 -3.78
C CYS A 125 -11.87 1.62 -2.92
N GLU A 126 -11.95 0.31 -3.08
CA GLU A 126 -12.86 -0.52 -2.27
C GLU A 126 -12.45 -0.55 -0.81
N LEU A 127 -11.14 -0.56 -0.49
CA LEU A 127 -10.71 -0.42 0.90
C LEU A 127 -11.16 0.92 1.49
N CYS A 128 -11.03 2.02 0.74
CA CYS A 128 -11.52 3.33 1.15
C CYS A 128 -13.04 3.33 1.35
N ASP A 129 -13.80 2.72 0.43
CA ASP A 129 -15.25 2.56 0.54
C ASP A 129 -15.64 1.74 1.79
N PHE A 130 -14.93 0.65 2.06
CA PHE A 130 -15.14 -0.16 3.26
C PHE A 130 -14.92 0.64 4.55
N LEU A 131 -13.83 1.43 4.62
CA LEU A 131 -13.54 2.27 5.78
C LEU A 131 -14.60 3.37 6.01
N HIS A 132 -15.29 3.80 4.94
CA HIS A 132 -16.44 4.70 4.99
C HIS A 132 -17.80 3.99 5.12
N GLN A 133 -17.80 2.67 5.33
CA GLN A 133 -19.02 1.86 5.44
C GLN A 133 -19.92 1.92 4.20
N ARG A 134 -19.30 2.12 3.01
CA ARG A 134 -19.96 2.02 1.70
C ARG A 134 -19.90 0.58 1.19
N LEU A 135 -20.70 0.29 0.17
CA LEU A 135 -20.78 -1.05 -0.43
C LEU A 135 -19.50 -1.39 -1.19
N THR A 136 -19.02 -2.62 -1.05
CA THR A 136 -17.82 -3.15 -1.70
C THR A 136 -18.04 -4.59 -2.14
N THR A 137 -17.07 -5.14 -2.88
CA THR A 137 -17.03 -6.56 -3.28
C THR A 137 -16.25 -7.44 -2.29
N PHE A 138 -15.95 -6.95 -1.08
CA PHE A 138 -15.33 -7.76 -0.02
C PHE A 138 -16.33 -8.79 0.55
N SER A 139 -16.65 -9.83 -0.21
CA SER A 139 -17.53 -10.89 0.29
C SER A 139 -16.88 -11.79 1.33
N TYR A 140 -15.55 -11.73 1.42
CA TYR A 140 -14.73 -12.47 2.36
C TYR A 140 -13.94 -11.50 3.25
N TYR A 141 -14.61 -10.96 4.27
CA TYR A 141 -13.96 -10.15 5.31
C TYR A 141 -13.75 -10.96 6.59
N CYS A 142 -12.58 -10.80 7.22
CA CYS A 142 -12.32 -11.31 8.56
C CYS A 142 -11.63 -10.24 9.42
N GLY A 143 -12.06 -10.10 10.67
CA GLY A 143 -11.53 -9.11 11.62
C GLY A 143 -12.64 -8.35 12.33
N THR A 144 -12.26 -7.46 13.25
CA THR A 144 -13.24 -6.67 14.02
C THR A 144 -13.45 -5.30 13.38
N GLU A 145 -14.59 -5.07 12.71
CA GLU A 145 -14.85 -3.81 11.97
C GLU A 145 -14.75 -2.55 12.84
N SER A 146 -15.20 -2.61 14.11
CA SER A 146 -15.12 -1.47 15.03
C SER A 146 -13.68 -1.03 15.32
N LYS A 147 -12.70 -1.91 15.10
CA LYS A 147 -11.27 -1.56 15.19
C LYS A 147 -10.80 -0.70 14.03
N LEU A 148 -11.53 -0.64 12.92
CA LEU A 148 -11.21 0.15 11.74
C LEU A 148 -11.98 1.48 11.68
N GLU A 149 -12.97 1.70 12.53
CA GLU A 149 -13.69 2.97 12.61
C GLU A 149 -12.75 4.16 12.83
N ASN A 150 -12.95 5.25 12.11
CA ASN A 150 -12.10 6.45 12.18
C ASN A 150 -10.62 6.19 11.82
N THR A 151 -10.33 5.21 10.97
CA THR A 151 -8.99 5.06 10.38
C THR A 151 -8.67 6.31 9.56
N GLN A 152 -7.57 6.97 9.89
CA GLN A 152 -7.13 8.22 9.25
C GLN A 152 -6.21 7.93 8.06
N TYR A 153 -5.37 6.89 8.19
CA TYR A 153 -4.34 6.59 7.21
C TYR A 153 -4.34 5.13 6.78
N VAL A 154 -3.97 4.89 5.54
CA VAL A 154 -3.68 3.55 5.00
C VAL A 154 -2.23 3.50 4.53
N VAL A 155 -1.50 2.48 4.95
CA VAL A 155 -0.18 2.15 4.40
C VAL A 155 -0.31 0.99 3.43
N THR A 156 0.15 1.16 2.21
CA THR A 156 0.09 0.13 1.16
C THR A 156 1.46 -0.47 0.90
N LEU A 157 1.56 -1.79 1.04
CA LEU A 157 2.78 -2.55 0.81
C LEU A 157 2.50 -3.64 -0.22
N ASP A 158 3.47 -3.93 -1.08
CA ASP A 158 3.41 -5.11 -1.93
C ASP A 158 3.96 -6.35 -1.21
N CYS A 159 3.70 -7.55 -1.75
CA CYS A 159 4.22 -8.82 -1.24
C CYS A 159 5.75 -8.87 -1.11
N ASP A 160 6.49 -8.05 -1.83
CA ASP A 160 7.95 -7.96 -1.82
C ASP A 160 8.51 -6.74 -1.07
N THR A 161 7.64 -5.81 -0.65
CA THR A 161 8.05 -4.60 0.08
C THR A 161 8.21 -4.87 1.57
N ASN A 162 9.35 -4.48 2.12
CA ASN A 162 9.68 -4.63 3.53
C ASN A 162 9.61 -3.29 4.26
N LEU A 163 8.77 -3.25 5.29
CA LEU A 163 8.75 -2.19 6.29
C LEU A 163 9.72 -2.54 7.43
N GLY A 164 10.65 -1.62 7.69
CA GLY A 164 11.66 -1.71 8.75
C GLY A 164 11.08 -1.55 10.14
N ILE A 165 11.94 -1.61 11.15
CA ILE A 165 11.56 -1.45 12.56
C ILE A 165 11.23 0.02 12.82
N GLY A 166 10.06 0.29 13.40
CA GLY A 166 9.62 1.64 13.80
C GLY A 166 9.28 2.59 12.65
N GLN A 167 9.47 2.19 11.39
CA GLN A 167 9.22 3.03 10.22
C GLN A 167 7.73 3.39 10.07
N LEU A 168 6.81 2.54 10.56
CA LEU A 168 5.39 2.86 10.58
C LEU A 168 5.10 4.11 11.43
N SER A 169 5.63 4.16 12.66
CA SER A 169 5.45 5.32 13.53
C SER A 169 6.06 6.59 12.96
N GLU A 170 7.18 6.45 12.25
CA GLU A 170 7.82 7.57 11.57
C GLU A 170 6.99 8.08 10.37
N LEU A 171 6.41 7.18 9.56
CA LEU A 171 5.46 7.54 8.50
C LEU A 171 4.23 8.28 9.04
N ILE A 172 3.63 7.73 10.10
CA ILE A 172 2.50 8.35 10.78
C ILE A 172 2.91 9.71 11.34
N GLY A 173 4.09 9.82 11.95
CA GLY A 173 4.67 11.06 12.47
C GLY A 173 4.77 12.17 11.44
N VAL A 174 5.04 11.82 10.17
CA VAL A 174 5.02 12.77 9.06
C VAL A 174 3.58 13.19 8.73
N MET A 175 2.65 12.23 8.58
CA MET A 175 1.25 12.52 8.23
C MET A 175 0.52 13.37 9.28
N VAL A 176 0.74 13.11 10.56
CA VAL A 176 0.08 13.87 11.64
C VAL A 176 0.67 15.26 11.84
N HIS A 177 1.82 15.56 11.23
CA HIS A 177 2.46 16.86 11.39
C HIS A 177 1.60 17.95 10.73
N PRO A 178 1.24 19.05 11.45
CA PRO A 178 0.30 20.05 10.94
C PRO A 178 0.67 20.66 9.58
N LEU A 179 1.97 20.83 9.31
CA LEU A 179 2.47 21.37 8.03
C LEU A 179 2.27 20.42 6.83
N ASN A 180 2.04 19.14 7.07
CA ASN A 180 1.82 18.15 6.01
C ASN A 180 0.34 17.84 5.80
N LYS A 181 -0.56 18.38 6.62
CA LYS A 181 -1.99 18.11 6.54
C LYS A 181 -2.52 18.52 5.15
N PRO A 182 -3.24 17.64 4.44
CA PRO A 182 -3.77 17.98 3.12
C PRO A 182 -4.83 19.08 3.20
N GLU A 183 -4.70 20.08 2.34
CA GLU A 183 -5.70 21.11 2.06
C GLU A 183 -6.31 20.81 0.69
N ILE A 184 -7.62 20.59 0.66
CA ILE A 184 -8.35 20.21 -0.56
C ILE A 184 -9.14 21.41 -1.06
N GLU A 185 -8.99 21.70 -2.35
CA GLU A 185 -9.75 22.73 -3.06
C GLU A 185 -10.43 22.12 -4.29
N GLU A 186 -11.60 22.65 -4.62
CA GLU A 186 -12.27 22.33 -5.88
C GLU A 186 -11.80 23.29 -6.98
N ILE A 187 -11.13 22.75 -8.00
CA ILE A 187 -10.65 23.52 -9.16
C ILE A 187 -11.29 22.93 -10.42
N ASN A 188 -12.07 23.76 -11.13
CA ASN A 188 -12.80 23.35 -12.34
C ASN A 188 -13.73 22.14 -12.13
N GLY A 189 -14.41 22.07 -10.96
CA GLY A 189 -15.30 20.96 -10.62
C GLY A 189 -14.58 19.69 -10.20
N ILE A 190 -13.28 19.78 -9.86
CA ILE A 190 -12.51 18.62 -9.43
C ILE A 190 -11.74 18.94 -8.15
N ASN A 191 -11.89 18.08 -7.16
CA ASN A 191 -11.13 18.16 -5.93
C ASN A 191 -9.66 17.79 -6.16
N ILE A 192 -8.77 18.57 -5.56
CA ILE A 192 -7.33 18.33 -5.60
C ILE A 192 -6.70 18.87 -4.32
N VAL A 193 -5.64 18.20 -3.85
CA VAL A 193 -4.82 18.69 -2.74
C VAL A 193 -3.92 19.83 -3.25
N THR A 194 -4.14 21.05 -2.74
CA THR A 194 -3.41 22.27 -3.10
C THR A 194 -2.32 22.61 -2.09
N GLY A 195 -2.50 22.22 -0.83
CA GLY A 195 -1.54 22.37 0.26
C GLY A 195 -1.31 21.06 1.01
N GLY A 196 -0.13 20.90 1.62
CA GLY A 196 0.25 19.66 2.31
C GLY A 196 0.32 18.43 1.38
N TYR A 197 0.11 17.26 1.97
CA TYR A 197 0.30 15.97 1.32
C TYR A 197 -0.81 14.97 1.70
N GLY A 198 -1.59 14.54 0.72
CA GLY A 198 -2.57 13.46 0.87
C GLY A 198 -1.94 12.06 0.71
N VAL A 199 -0.73 11.98 0.16
CA VAL A 199 0.06 10.74 0.11
C VAL A 199 1.53 11.04 0.33
N ILE A 200 2.20 10.19 1.09
CA ILE A 200 3.64 10.29 1.36
C ILE A 200 4.31 8.99 0.99
N GLN A 201 5.31 9.09 0.13
CA GLN A 201 6.12 7.99 -0.36
C GLN A 201 7.51 8.04 0.27
N PRO A 202 7.94 6.97 0.97
CA PRO A 202 9.34 6.79 1.31
C PRO A 202 10.21 6.52 0.08
N GLY A 203 11.50 6.80 0.19
CA GLY A 203 12.47 6.31 -0.80
C GLY A 203 12.42 4.78 -0.90
N MET A 204 12.76 4.25 -2.07
CA MET A 204 12.77 2.80 -2.31
C MET A 204 14.20 2.32 -2.51
N LYS A 205 14.59 1.21 -1.90
CA LYS A 205 15.90 0.58 -2.11
C LYS A 205 15.77 -0.91 -2.40
N PRO A 206 16.67 -1.51 -3.19
CA PRO A 206 16.68 -2.95 -3.34
C PRO A 206 17.18 -3.63 -2.05
N THR A 207 16.64 -4.79 -1.69
CA THR A 207 17.20 -5.56 -0.57
C THR A 207 18.61 -6.07 -0.91
N LEU A 208 19.50 -6.11 0.11
CA LEU A 208 20.89 -6.56 -0.07
C LEU A 208 20.97 -8.01 -0.58
N ARG A 209 20.07 -8.89 -0.10
CA ARG A 209 20.01 -10.31 -0.50
C ARG A 209 19.52 -10.49 -1.94
N SER A 210 18.56 -9.68 -2.41
CA SER A 210 18.07 -9.80 -3.79
C SER A 210 19.07 -9.27 -4.80
N ALA A 211 19.79 -8.20 -4.46
CA ALA A 211 20.74 -7.57 -5.36
C ALA A 211 21.88 -8.51 -5.80
N SER A 212 22.28 -9.47 -4.95
CA SER A 212 23.37 -10.42 -5.22
C SER A 212 22.93 -11.86 -5.46
N ARG A 213 21.63 -12.12 -5.70
CA ARG A 213 21.08 -13.49 -5.75
C ARG A 213 21.45 -14.27 -7.02
N SER A 214 21.70 -13.60 -8.14
CA SER A 214 22.13 -14.21 -9.40
C SER A 214 23.03 -13.27 -10.20
N SER A 215 23.77 -13.77 -11.20
CA SER A 215 24.53 -12.91 -12.11
C SER A 215 23.62 -11.91 -12.84
N PHE A 216 22.37 -12.28 -13.10
CA PHE A 216 21.36 -11.38 -13.64
C PHE A 216 21.00 -10.31 -12.62
N SER A 217 20.61 -10.66 -11.40
CA SER A 217 20.27 -9.67 -10.36
C SER A 217 21.45 -8.72 -10.10
N THR A 218 22.69 -9.21 -10.04
CA THR A 218 23.88 -8.36 -9.87
C THR A 218 24.05 -7.37 -11.04
N LEU A 219 23.73 -7.80 -12.26
CA LEU A 219 23.83 -6.96 -13.46
C LEU A 219 22.71 -5.90 -13.52
N VAL A 220 21.47 -6.25 -13.16
CA VAL A 220 20.35 -5.27 -13.12
C VAL A 220 20.37 -4.41 -11.85
N SER A 221 21.04 -4.88 -10.80
CA SER A 221 21.19 -4.20 -9.51
C SER A 221 22.58 -3.57 -9.37
N TYR A 222 23.15 -3.08 -10.49
CA TYR A 222 24.51 -2.50 -10.56
C TYR A 222 24.80 -1.44 -9.48
N SER A 223 23.76 -0.96 -8.78
CA SER A 223 23.83 -0.12 -7.60
C SER A 223 23.07 -0.71 -6.39
N ALA A 224 23.45 -1.91 -5.93
CA ALA A 224 22.96 -2.49 -4.68
C ALA A 224 23.19 -1.52 -3.51
N GLY A 225 22.12 -0.93 -2.96
CA GLY A 225 22.17 0.10 -1.92
C GLY A 225 21.83 1.53 -2.37
N HIS A 226 21.73 1.78 -3.68
CA HIS A 226 21.12 2.98 -4.25
C HIS A 226 19.66 2.72 -4.65
N ASP A 227 18.88 3.79 -4.74
CA ASP A 227 17.46 3.75 -5.06
C ASP A 227 17.22 3.06 -6.42
N VAL A 228 16.31 2.07 -6.46
CA VAL A 228 15.94 1.34 -7.70
C VAL A 228 15.37 2.31 -8.74
N TYR A 229 14.82 3.42 -8.26
CA TYR A 229 14.25 4.52 -9.03
C TYR A 229 15.21 5.72 -9.14
N SER A 230 16.47 5.61 -8.70
CA SER A 230 17.47 6.69 -8.74
C SER A 230 17.76 7.23 -10.15
N PHE A 231 17.32 6.54 -11.20
CA PHE A 231 17.45 7.02 -12.59
C PHE A 231 16.33 7.97 -13.03
N ALA A 232 15.28 8.17 -12.23
CA ALA A 232 14.30 9.21 -12.46
C ALA A 232 14.47 10.34 -11.43
N GLY A 233 14.31 11.59 -11.87
CA GLY A 233 14.56 12.79 -11.07
C GLY A 233 13.54 13.05 -9.95
N PHE A 234 13.25 12.05 -9.11
CA PHE A 234 12.30 12.13 -7.99
C PHE A 234 12.70 13.19 -6.96
N ASP A 235 14.00 13.35 -6.69
CA ASP A 235 14.49 14.43 -5.83
C ASP A 235 14.37 15.81 -6.49
N THR A 236 14.43 15.89 -7.83
CA THR A 236 14.34 17.17 -8.54
C THR A 236 12.93 17.77 -8.46
N PHE A 237 11.88 16.96 -8.62
CA PHE A 237 10.50 17.45 -8.49
C PHE A 237 10.18 17.88 -7.05
N GLN A 238 10.59 17.10 -6.05
CA GLN A 238 10.38 17.47 -4.65
C GLN A 238 11.18 18.74 -4.31
N THR A 239 12.43 18.82 -4.75
CA THR A 239 13.29 19.98 -4.47
C THR A 239 12.81 21.26 -5.18
N LEU A 240 12.25 21.18 -6.40
CA LEU A 240 11.83 22.36 -7.15
C LEU A 240 10.38 22.78 -6.90
N PHE A 241 9.48 21.82 -6.69
CA PHE A 241 8.03 22.05 -6.63
C PHE A 241 7.40 21.59 -5.31
N GLY A 242 8.18 21.02 -4.39
CA GLY A 242 7.67 20.46 -3.14
C GLY A 242 6.84 19.19 -3.33
N LYS A 243 6.86 18.56 -4.51
CA LYS A 243 6.05 17.38 -4.85
C LYS A 243 6.90 16.21 -5.34
N GLY A 244 6.67 15.03 -4.79
CA GLY A 244 7.21 13.76 -5.25
C GLY A 244 6.38 13.15 -6.39
N VAL A 245 6.82 11.99 -6.87
CA VAL A 245 6.07 11.19 -7.82
C VAL A 245 5.70 9.88 -7.13
N PHE A 246 4.40 9.61 -7.06
CA PHE A 246 3.86 8.43 -6.40
C PHE A 246 4.01 7.20 -7.31
N CYS A 247 4.40 6.08 -6.69
CA CYS A 247 4.71 4.79 -7.29
C CYS A 247 3.91 3.66 -6.63
N GLY A 248 2.74 3.96 -6.05
CA GLY A 248 1.81 2.97 -5.53
C GLY A 248 2.19 2.37 -4.17
N LYS A 249 3.16 2.95 -3.46
CA LYS A 249 3.62 2.52 -2.13
C LYS A 249 3.81 3.72 -1.23
N GLY A 250 3.27 3.65 -0.03
CA GLY A 250 3.40 4.74 0.94
C GLY A 250 2.26 4.76 1.94
N ILE A 251 2.15 5.88 2.63
CA ILE A 251 1.05 6.19 3.54
C ILE A 251 0.13 7.22 2.88
N MET A 252 -1.18 6.98 2.88
CA MET A 252 -2.19 7.88 2.31
C MET A 252 -3.20 8.31 3.36
N ASP A 253 -3.69 9.54 3.23
CA ASP A 253 -4.82 10.07 3.97
C ASP A 253 -6.12 9.53 3.35
N VAL A 254 -6.92 8.86 4.19
CA VAL A 254 -8.14 8.16 3.75
C VAL A 254 -9.18 9.14 3.21
N GLU A 255 -9.33 10.31 3.85
CA GLU A 255 -10.28 11.34 3.44
C GLU A 255 -9.81 12.03 2.15
N ALA A 256 -8.52 12.38 2.07
CA ALA A 256 -7.97 12.98 0.87
C ALA A 256 -8.06 12.04 -0.34
N PHE A 257 -7.81 10.74 -0.14
CA PHE A 257 -7.99 9.73 -1.18
C PHE A 257 -9.45 9.65 -1.63
N ASP A 258 -10.38 9.61 -0.68
CA ASP A 258 -11.81 9.55 -0.99
C ASP A 258 -12.27 10.73 -1.84
N LEU A 259 -11.91 11.94 -1.40
CA LEU A 259 -12.40 13.17 -2.02
C LEU A 259 -11.76 13.48 -3.37
N THR A 260 -10.53 13.02 -3.62
CA THR A 260 -9.72 13.47 -4.79
C THR A 260 -9.42 12.38 -5.82
N VAL A 261 -9.48 11.10 -5.42
CA VAL A 261 -9.10 9.96 -6.26
C VAL A 261 -10.23 8.97 -6.40
N ASN A 262 -10.89 8.61 -5.30
CA ASN A 262 -11.91 7.58 -5.30
C ASN A 262 -13.03 7.93 -6.30
N ASN A 263 -13.43 6.96 -7.13
CA ASN A 263 -14.45 7.09 -8.17
C ASN A 263 -14.26 8.26 -9.17
N THR A 264 -13.05 8.83 -9.28
CA THR A 264 -12.78 10.00 -10.16
C THR A 264 -12.30 9.58 -11.56
N PHE A 265 -11.58 8.47 -11.65
CA PHE A 265 -11.01 7.99 -12.91
C PHE A 265 -11.94 6.99 -13.60
N PRO A 266 -12.01 6.99 -14.95
CA PRO A 266 -12.81 6.03 -15.67
C PRO A 266 -12.26 4.60 -15.51
N ASP A 267 -13.20 3.65 -15.45
CA ASP A 267 -12.91 2.23 -15.34
C ASP A 267 -12.31 1.67 -16.64
N GLU A 268 -11.32 0.79 -16.47
CA GLU A 268 -10.55 0.04 -17.44
C GLU A 268 -9.77 0.87 -18.47
N ARG A 269 -9.48 2.14 -18.14
CA ARG A 269 -8.79 3.06 -19.08
C ARG A 269 -7.35 3.38 -18.72
N ILE A 270 -6.94 3.16 -17.48
CA ILE A 270 -5.67 3.65 -16.95
C ILE A 270 -4.90 2.48 -16.36
N LEU A 271 -3.82 2.08 -17.05
CA LEU A 271 -2.98 0.97 -16.59
C LEU A 271 -2.08 1.40 -15.41
N SER A 272 -1.44 2.58 -15.52
CA SER A 272 -0.58 3.16 -14.48
C SER A 272 -1.27 4.37 -13.86
N HIS A 273 -1.87 4.15 -12.70
CA HIS A 273 -2.67 5.15 -11.98
C HIS A 273 -1.83 5.95 -10.98
N ASP A 274 -0.73 5.38 -10.46
CA ASP A 274 0.05 5.96 -9.36
C ASP A 274 0.41 7.44 -9.57
N ILE A 275 0.89 7.81 -10.76
CA ILE A 275 1.29 9.20 -11.05
C ILE A 275 0.09 10.16 -11.01
N LEU A 276 -1.06 9.72 -11.53
CA LEU A 276 -2.28 10.54 -11.57
C LEU A 276 -2.85 10.72 -10.16
N GLU A 277 -2.86 9.66 -9.38
CA GLU A 277 -3.25 9.68 -7.97
C GLU A 277 -2.34 10.61 -7.16
N GLY A 278 -1.02 10.46 -7.33
CA GLY A 278 -0.03 11.34 -6.68
C GLY A 278 -0.17 12.80 -7.07
N THR A 279 -0.69 13.09 -8.27
CA THR A 279 -0.99 14.46 -8.70
C THR A 279 -2.22 15.02 -7.99
N ARG A 280 -3.28 14.22 -7.84
CA ARG A 280 -4.51 14.59 -7.09
C ARG A 280 -4.26 14.77 -5.61
N LEU A 281 -3.46 13.87 -5.04
CA LEU A 281 -3.16 13.81 -3.62
C LEU A 281 -2.03 14.73 -3.19
N SER A 282 -1.29 15.33 -4.11
CA SER A 282 -0.02 15.99 -3.81
C SER A 282 0.93 15.03 -3.08
N CYS A 283 1.70 14.24 -3.84
CA CYS A 283 2.64 13.30 -3.24
C CYS A 283 3.80 14.04 -2.56
N GLY A 284 4.09 13.68 -1.31
CA GLY A 284 5.33 14.05 -0.62
C GLY A 284 6.36 12.92 -0.72
N LEU A 285 7.65 13.25 -0.89
CA LEU A 285 8.74 12.27 -0.88
C LEU A 285 9.56 12.39 0.42
N ILE A 286 9.69 11.28 1.16
CA ILE A 286 10.64 11.19 2.28
C ILE A 286 11.98 10.66 1.74
N THR A 287 13.01 11.49 1.77
CA THR A 287 14.34 11.16 1.21
C THR A 287 15.32 10.55 2.22
N ASP A 288 15.02 10.63 3.51
CA ASP A 288 15.84 10.12 4.61
C ASP A 288 15.33 8.80 5.22
N MET A 289 14.21 8.28 4.73
CA MET A 289 13.65 6.97 5.07
C MET A 289 13.52 6.12 3.81
N TYR A 290 13.84 4.82 3.92
CA TYR A 290 13.72 3.89 2.80
C TYR A 290 12.96 2.62 3.16
N LEU A 291 12.01 2.23 2.31
CA LEU A 291 11.49 0.87 2.25
C LEU A 291 12.36 0.02 1.33
N THR A 292 12.31 -1.30 1.50
CA THR A 292 13.12 -2.20 0.65
C THR A 292 12.29 -3.21 -0.12
N ASP A 293 12.56 -3.33 -1.42
CA ASP A 293 11.92 -4.31 -2.30
C ASP A 293 12.86 -5.47 -2.64
N GLU A 294 12.30 -6.67 -2.73
CA GLU A 294 13.01 -7.79 -3.33
C GLU A 294 13.05 -7.64 -4.85
N GLN A 295 14.23 -7.79 -5.45
CA GLN A 295 14.40 -7.82 -6.90
C GLN A 295 14.26 -9.25 -7.48
N PRO A 296 13.69 -9.38 -8.69
CA PRO A 296 13.54 -10.67 -9.34
C PRO A 296 14.91 -11.26 -9.69
N SER A 297 15.07 -12.56 -9.45
CA SER A 297 16.34 -13.27 -9.62
C SER A 297 16.58 -13.78 -11.04
N THR A 298 15.55 -13.77 -11.89
CA THR A 298 15.59 -14.28 -13.28
C THR A 298 14.93 -13.32 -14.27
N VAL A 299 15.32 -13.41 -15.55
CA VAL A 299 14.70 -12.66 -16.67
C VAL A 299 13.20 -12.95 -16.77
N VAL A 300 12.78 -14.19 -16.52
CA VAL A 300 11.36 -14.57 -16.58
C VAL A 300 10.58 -13.87 -15.48
N SER A 301 11.09 -13.86 -14.24
CA SER A 301 10.46 -13.12 -13.13
C SER A 301 10.50 -11.60 -13.34
N TRP A 302 11.51 -11.07 -14.04
CA TRP A 302 11.59 -9.66 -14.41
C TRP A 302 10.49 -9.29 -15.41
N ASN A 303 10.34 -10.07 -16.49
CA ASN A 303 9.31 -9.82 -17.50
C ASN A 303 7.89 -9.98 -16.94
N LYS A 304 7.67 -10.92 -16.01
CA LYS A 304 6.38 -11.05 -15.31
C LYS A 304 6.01 -9.84 -14.45
N ARG A 305 6.98 -9.01 -14.04
CA ARG A 305 6.72 -7.74 -13.30
C ARG A 305 6.48 -6.54 -14.22
N ALA A 306 6.89 -6.61 -15.48
CA ALA A 306 6.77 -5.52 -16.44
C ALA A 306 5.42 -5.54 -17.19
N HIS A 307 4.58 -6.54 -16.92
CA HIS A 307 3.27 -6.79 -17.52
C HIS A 307 2.23 -6.92 -16.41
#